data_AF-A0A453MFM0-F1
#
_entry.id   AF-A0A453MFM0-F1
#
_cell.length_a   1.000
_cell.length_b   1.000
_cell.length_c   1.000
_cell.angle_alpha   90.00
_cell.angle_beta   90.00
_cell.angle_gamma   90.00
#
_symmetry.space_group_name_H-M   'P 1'
#
loop_
_entity.id
_entity.type
_entity.pdbx_description
1 polymer ?
#
loop_
_entity_poly.entity_id
_entity_poly.type
_entity_poly.pdbx_seq_one_letter_code
_entity_poly.pdbx_strand_id
1 'polypeptide(L)'
;FSFQVVGTLFTHHQKCVIVDSQAAGNNRNITAFLGGLDLCDGRYDTPEHRLFNDLDTVFHKDFHNPTFPVNSYGPRQPWHDLHCKVEGPAAYDILTNFEQRWRKATKWRVNLKKVVIWHYDTLIKIKRMPWIVSPSTDEANARVCHEQDTENWHVQVFRSIDSGSVKGFPKLVQEAQSQNLVCAKNLKIDRSIHSAYVKAIRSAQHFIYIENQYFIGSSFCWHSHKNTGADNLIPVELALKIASKIKAKQRFAVYIVIPMWPEGIPTTAAVQQILFWQVLLPT
;
A
#
# COMPACT_ATOMS: atom_id res chain seq x y z
N PHE A 1 6.57 -3.25 31.34
CA PHE A 1 7.77 -3.38 30.48
C PHE A 1 7.82 -2.19 29.54
N SER A 2 8.73 -1.24 29.78
CA SER A 2 8.99 -0.11 28.88
C SER A 2 10.14 -0.51 27.98
N PHE A 3 9.86 -0.85 26.73
CA PHE A 3 10.91 -0.96 25.72
C PHE A 3 11.25 0.44 25.24
N GLN A 4 12.49 0.88 25.48
CA GLN A 4 13.03 2.08 24.86
C GLN A 4 13.37 1.74 23.40
N VAL A 5 12.45 2.08 22.50
CA VAL A 5 12.67 1.90 21.05
C VAL A 5 13.57 3.02 20.55
N VAL A 6 14.79 2.68 20.13
CA VAL A 6 15.73 3.61 19.49
C VAL A 6 15.51 3.54 17.98
N GLY A 7 14.75 4.49 17.41
CA GLY A 7 14.47 4.60 15.96
C GLY A 7 13.11 5.23 15.63
N THR A 8 12.86 5.55 14.35
CA THR A 8 11.52 5.89 13.86
C THR A 8 10.61 4.66 13.93
N LEU A 9 9.52 4.72 14.70
CA LEU A 9 8.55 3.61 14.91
C LEU A 9 7.79 3.17 13.64
N PHE A 10 7.91 3.91 12.54
CA PHE A 10 7.14 3.70 11.30
C PHE A 10 8.06 3.74 10.07
N THR A 11 7.64 3.09 8.99
CA THR A 11 8.39 3.00 7.72
C THR A 11 7.59 3.59 6.56
N HIS A 12 8.28 3.96 5.48
CA HIS A 12 7.63 4.21 4.19
C HIS A 12 7.43 2.88 3.47
N HIS A 13 6.21 2.34 3.53
CA HIS A 13 5.91 0.99 3.04
C HIS A 13 5.34 0.92 1.61
N GLN A 14 5.28 2.04 0.89
CA GLN A 14 4.78 2.08 -0.50
C GLN A 14 5.80 1.44 -1.46
N LYS A 15 5.40 0.42 -2.22
CA LYS A 15 6.17 -0.17 -3.32
C LYS A 15 5.61 0.34 -4.64
N CYS A 16 6.44 0.98 -5.45
CA CYS A 16 6.00 1.61 -6.68
C CYS A 16 7.12 1.71 -7.71
N VAL A 17 6.82 1.42 -8.97
CA VAL A 17 7.67 1.74 -10.12
C VAL A 17 6.85 2.60 -11.08
N ILE A 18 7.40 3.72 -11.52
CA ILE A 18 6.75 4.63 -12.47
C ILE A 18 7.69 4.82 -13.64
N VAL A 19 7.19 4.55 -14.84
CA VAL A 19 7.96 4.67 -16.08
C VAL A 19 7.13 5.43 -17.11
N ASP A 20 7.82 6.10 -18.03
CA ASP A 20 7.18 6.45 -19.28
C ASP A 20 7.13 5.21 -20.19
N SER A 21 6.03 5.06 -20.91
CA SER A 21 5.74 3.93 -21.79
C SER A 21 5.28 4.43 -23.16
N GLN A 22 5.30 3.56 -24.16
CA GLN A 22 4.92 3.93 -25.52
C GLN A 22 3.43 4.28 -25.58
N ALA A 23 3.11 5.43 -26.18
CA ALA A 23 1.74 5.82 -26.50
C ALA A 23 1.51 5.82 -28.02
N ALA A 24 0.37 6.33 -28.49
CA ALA A 24 0.08 6.45 -29.91
C ALA A 24 1.11 7.35 -30.63
N GLY A 25 1.58 6.91 -31.80
CA GLY A 25 2.57 7.64 -32.59
C GLY A 25 3.93 7.77 -31.88
N ASN A 26 4.49 8.98 -31.86
CA ASN A 26 5.78 9.27 -31.20
C ASN A 26 5.61 9.76 -29.74
N ASN A 27 4.39 9.66 -29.19
CA ASN A 27 4.11 10.11 -27.83
C ASN A 27 4.42 9.03 -26.79
N ARG A 28 4.48 9.44 -25.53
CA ARG A 28 4.71 8.61 -24.36
C ARG A 28 3.58 8.81 -23.35
N ASN A 29 3.26 7.78 -22.59
CA ASN A 29 2.32 7.82 -21.46
C ASN A 29 3.06 7.51 -20.16
N ILE A 30 2.41 7.76 -19.02
CA ILE A 30 2.89 7.26 -17.73
C ILE A 30 2.22 5.92 -17.44
N THR A 31 3.04 4.92 -17.10
CA THR A 31 2.61 3.63 -16.57
C THR A 31 3.18 3.46 -15.18
N ALA A 32 2.36 2.97 -14.25
CA ALA A 32 2.77 2.75 -12.87
C ALA A 32 2.51 1.30 -12.45
N PHE A 33 3.36 0.79 -11.57
CA PHE A 33 3.20 -0.51 -10.92
C PHE A 33 3.12 -0.27 -9.42
N LEU A 34 2.16 -0.90 -8.74
CA LEU A 34 2.02 -0.86 -7.28
C LEU A 34 1.45 -2.18 -6.75
N GLY A 35 1.77 -2.52 -5.50
CA GLY A 35 1.34 -3.76 -4.87
C GLY A 35 2.12 -4.08 -3.61
N GLY A 36 2.16 -5.36 -3.25
CA GLY A 36 2.92 -5.86 -2.09
C GLY A 36 4.39 -6.16 -2.38
N LEU A 37 4.75 -6.44 -3.64
CA LEU A 37 6.12 -6.80 -4.02
C LEU A 37 7.10 -5.61 -4.00
N ASP A 38 8.13 -5.71 -3.15
CA ASP A 38 9.35 -4.90 -3.25
C ASP A 38 10.32 -5.50 -4.28
N LEU A 39 11.16 -4.66 -4.90
CA LEU A 39 12.26 -5.11 -5.75
C LEU A 39 13.48 -5.45 -4.89
N CYS A 40 13.39 -6.56 -4.15
CA CYS A 40 14.46 -7.06 -3.29
C CYS A 40 14.44 -8.59 -3.21
N ASP A 41 15.35 -9.14 -2.41
CA ASP A 41 15.59 -10.57 -2.26
C ASP A 41 14.36 -11.36 -1.79
N GLY A 42 14.19 -12.59 -2.27
CA GLY A 42 13.15 -13.52 -1.84
C GLY A 42 11.74 -13.26 -2.38
N ARG A 43 11.54 -12.23 -3.20
CA ARG A 43 10.22 -11.85 -3.73
C ARG A 43 9.88 -12.55 -5.05
N TYR A 44 10.89 -13.05 -5.76
CA TYR A 44 10.65 -13.81 -6.98
C TYR A 44 10.06 -15.18 -6.62
N ASP A 45 8.89 -15.48 -7.19
CA ASP A 45 8.23 -16.77 -7.04
C ASP A 45 7.27 -17.03 -8.20
N THR A 46 6.76 -18.26 -8.23
CA THR A 46 5.71 -18.72 -9.12
C THR A 46 4.63 -19.42 -8.29
N PRO A 47 3.39 -19.60 -8.81
CA PRO A 47 2.31 -20.23 -8.04
C PRO A 47 2.61 -21.66 -7.53
N GLU A 48 3.63 -22.33 -8.08
CA GLU A 48 4.11 -23.63 -7.59
C GLU A 48 4.76 -23.55 -6.20
N HIS A 49 5.20 -22.36 -5.75
CA HIS A 49 5.75 -22.12 -4.41
C HIS A 49 6.76 -23.18 -3.96
N ARG A 50 7.72 -23.48 -4.85
CA ARG A 50 8.70 -24.56 -4.67
C ARG A 50 9.52 -24.37 -3.39
N LEU A 51 9.49 -25.37 -2.51
CA LEU A 51 10.21 -25.37 -1.22
C LEU A 51 11.65 -25.88 -1.32
N PHE A 52 11.85 -26.96 -2.05
CA PHE A 52 13.11 -27.73 -2.11
C PHE A 52 13.64 -27.96 -3.52
N ASN A 53 12.81 -27.74 -4.54
CA ASN A 53 13.15 -28.03 -5.93
C ASN A 53 13.83 -26.84 -6.60
N ASP A 54 14.82 -27.13 -7.45
CA ASP A 54 15.54 -26.18 -8.30
C ASP A 54 16.15 -24.99 -7.52
N LEU A 55 16.55 -25.21 -6.26
CA LEU A 55 17.13 -24.17 -5.40
C LEU A 55 18.43 -23.61 -5.96
N ASP A 56 19.15 -24.37 -6.77
CA ASP A 56 20.38 -24.01 -7.47
C ASP A 56 20.15 -23.29 -8.80
N THR A 57 18.89 -23.03 -9.18
CA THR A 57 18.53 -22.31 -10.41
C THR A 57 18.23 -20.83 -10.14
N VAL A 58 16.99 -20.37 -10.38
CA VAL A 58 16.50 -19.00 -10.15
C VAL A 58 16.64 -18.56 -8.70
N PHE A 59 16.71 -19.50 -7.74
CA PHE A 59 16.82 -19.21 -6.31
C PHE A 59 18.25 -19.25 -5.76
N HIS A 60 19.28 -19.62 -6.53
CA HIS A 60 20.63 -19.88 -6.00
C HIS A 60 21.25 -18.68 -5.27
N LYS A 61 20.91 -17.47 -5.70
CA LYS A 61 21.35 -16.20 -5.08
C LYS A 61 20.18 -15.39 -4.50
N ASP A 62 19.03 -16.01 -4.41
CA ASP A 62 17.78 -15.42 -3.93
C ASP A 62 17.06 -16.36 -2.94
N PHE A 63 17.83 -17.20 -2.25
CA PHE A 63 17.30 -18.08 -1.23
C PHE A 63 16.92 -17.26 0.01
N HIS A 64 15.62 -17.19 0.29
CA HIS A 64 15.07 -16.42 1.40
C HIS A 64 14.34 -17.32 2.38
N ASN A 65 14.76 -17.30 3.65
CA ASN A 65 14.01 -17.86 4.77
C ASN A 65 14.51 -17.26 6.09
N PRO A 66 13.79 -16.28 6.68
CA PRO A 66 14.14 -15.65 7.95
C PRO A 66 13.55 -16.37 9.17
N THR A 67 12.75 -17.43 8.97
CA THR A 67 12.10 -18.18 10.07
C THR A 67 13.02 -19.24 10.64
N PHE A 68 13.81 -19.92 9.81
CA PHE A 68 14.73 -20.97 10.22
C PHE A 68 16.17 -20.64 9.80
N PRO A 69 17.19 -21.21 10.45
CA PRO A 69 18.56 -21.11 9.96
C PRO A 69 18.64 -21.57 8.51
N VAL A 70 19.15 -20.70 7.64
CA VAL A 70 19.32 -20.99 6.22
C VAL A 70 20.38 -22.09 6.07
N ASN A 71 19.98 -23.23 5.53
CA ASN A 71 20.90 -24.19 4.93
C ASN A 71 20.62 -24.24 3.41
N SER A 72 21.61 -24.61 2.61
CA SER A 72 21.49 -24.65 1.14
C SER A 72 20.50 -25.71 0.61
N TYR A 73 19.90 -26.51 1.49
CA TYR A 73 19.02 -27.64 1.13
C TYR A 73 17.53 -27.35 1.36
N GLY A 74 17.18 -26.17 1.87
CA GLY A 74 15.79 -25.77 2.07
C GLY A 74 15.21 -26.10 3.46
N PRO A 75 13.91 -25.79 3.67
CA PRO A 75 13.02 -25.14 2.70
C PRO A 75 13.34 -23.65 2.57
N ARG A 76 13.22 -23.09 1.36
CA ARG A 76 13.04 -21.62 1.25
C ARG A 76 11.65 -21.24 1.76
N GLN A 77 11.42 -19.96 2.05
CA GLN A 77 10.09 -19.43 2.32
C GLN A 77 9.47 -18.93 1.00
N PRO A 78 8.42 -19.57 0.46
CA PRO A 78 7.72 -19.07 -0.70
C PRO A 78 7.06 -17.72 -0.47
N TRP A 79 6.90 -16.96 -1.55
CA TRP A 79 6.38 -15.60 -1.54
C TRP A 79 5.12 -15.53 -2.40
N HIS A 80 3.96 -15.64 -1.75
CA HIS A 80 2.67 -15.36 -2.36
C HIS A 80 2.32 -13.88 -2.17
N ASP A 81 2.09 -13.16 -3.26
CA ASP A 81 1.81 -11.73 -3.23
C ASP A 81 1.07 -11.26 -4.49
N LEU A 82 0.55 -10.04 -4.45
CA LEU A 82 -0.20 -9.41 -5.53
C LEU A 82 0.42 -8.06 -5.92
N HIS A 83 0.39 -7.77 -7.22
CA HIS A 83 0.84 -6.52 -7.79
C HIS A 83 -0.03 -6.16 -8.99
N CYS A 84 -0.15 -4.87 -9.31
CA CYS A 84 -0.88 -4.43 -10.49
C CYS A 84 -0.07 -3.43 -11.32
N LYS A 85 -0.35 -3.42 -12.62
CA LYS A 85 0.03 -2.36 -13.57
C LYS A 85 -1.17 -1.44 -13.75
N VAL A 86 -0.95 -0.14 -13.63
CA VAL A 86 -1.95 0.90 -13.83
C VAL A 86 -1.53 1.76 -15.02
N GLU A 87 -2.46 1.91 -15.95
CA GLU A 87 -2.35 2.71 -17.15
C GLU A 87 -3.51 3.72 -17.20
N GLY A 88 -3.31 4.80 -17.97
CA GLY A 88 -4.30 5.87 -18.08
C GLY A 88 -4.21 6.91 -16.96
N PRO A 89 -5.26 7.72 -16.75
CA PRO A 89 -5.22 8.88 -15.86
C PRO A 89 -4.78 8.56 -14.43
N ALA A 90 -5.18 7.40 -13.88
CA ALA A 90 -4.83 6.98 -12.53
C ALA A 90 -3.31 6.78 -12.31
N ALA A 91 -2.53 6.51 -13.37
CA ALA A 91 -1.07 6.44 -13.27
C ALA A 91 -0.45 7.80 -12.91
N TYR A 92 -1.10 8.91 -13.29
CA TYR A 92 -0.64 10.27 -12.98
C TYR A 92 -0.94 10.65 -11.52
N ASP A 93 -1.94 10.03 -10.88
CA ASP A 93 -2.18 10.18 -9.45
C ASP A 93 -1.08 9.51 -8.63
N ILE A 94 -0.62 8.33 -9.07
CA ILE A 94 0.51 7.61 -8.48
C ILE A 94 1.81 8.41 -8.65
N LEU A 95 2.04 8.97 -9.85
CA LEU A 95 3.12 9.91 -10.10
C LEU A 95 3.03 11.12 -9.15
N THR A 96 1.85 11.75 -9.03
CA THR A 96 1.63 12.89 -8.14
C THR A 96 2.00 12.54 -6.70
N ASN A 97 1.65 11.34 -6.21
CA ASN A 97 2.10 10.85 -4.91
C ASN A 97 3.63 10.82 -4.78
N PHE A 98 4.32 10.26 -5.78
CA PHE A 98 5.77 10.23 -5.81
C PHE A 98 6.37 11.64 -5.78
N GLU A 99 5.88 12.56 -6.63
CA GLU A 99 6.39 13.93 -6.68
C GLU A 99 6.18 14.68 -5.34
N GLN A 100 5.02 14.50 -4.71
CA GLN A 100 4.70 15.10 -3.41
C GLN A 100 5.67 14.63 -2.32
N ARG A 101 6.02 13.34 -2.32
CA ARG A 101 7.00 12.74 -1.39
C ARG A 101 8.43 13.21 -1.71
N TRP A 102 8.82 13.18 -2.98
CA TRP A 102 10.13 13.64 -3.43
C TRP A 102 10.41 15.08 -2.97
N ARG A 103 9.45 15.99 -3.20
CA ARG A 103 9.55 17.39 -2.77
C ARG A 103 9.61 17.57 -1.26
N LYS A 104 9.12 16.60 -0.47
CA LYS A 104 9.22 16.63 0.99
C LYS A 104 10.59 16.13 1.46
N ALA A 105 11.07 15.04 0.88
CA ALA A 105 12.35 14.42 1.23
C ALA A 105 13.56 15.28 0.82
N THR A 106 13.48 15.98 -0.31
CA THR A 106 14.57 16.80 -0.86
C THR A 106 14.63 18.23 -0.29
N LYS A 107 13.96 18.50 0.85
CA LYS A 107 14.11 19.79 1.55
C LYS A 107 15.58 20.01 1.92
N TRP A 108 16.22 20.96 1.23
CA TRP A 108 17.59 21.40 1.44
C TRP A 108 17.91 21.66 2.93
N ARG A 109 18.89 20.92 3.47
CA ARG A 109 19.70 21.33 4.63
C ARG A 109 20.78 22.28 4.11
N VAL A 110 20.50 23.58 4.03
CA VAL A 110 21.54 24.58 3.74
C VAL A 110 22.40 24.73 5.00
N ASN A 111 23.55 24.07 5.05
CA ASN A 111 24.65 24.54 5.89
C ASN A 111 25.28 25.74 5.18
N LEU A 112 25.02 26.94 5.71
CA LEU A 112 25.58 28.22 5.26
C LEU A 112 27.11 28.21 5.33
N LYS A 113 27.83 27.66 4.35
CA LYS A 113 29.25 28.04 4.08
C LYS A 113 29.73 28.00 2.63
N LYS A 114 29.01 27.48 1.64
CA LYS A 114 29.43 27.61 0.23
C LYS A 114 28.26 27.82 -0.71
N VAL A 115 28.11 29.06 -1.14
CA VAL A 115 27.23 29.48 -2.23
C VAL A 115 27.80 28.95 -3.54
N VAL A 116 27.17 27.93 -4.11
CA VAL A 116 27.01 27.79 -5.57
C VAL A 116 25.58 27.30 -5.79
N ILE A 117 24.71 28.23 -6.15
CA ILE A 117 23.29 28.00 -6.41
C ILE A 117 23.19 27.40 -7.81
N TRP A 118 23.12 26.08 -7.91
CA TRP A 118 22.57 25.43 -9.10
C TRP A 118 21.15 24.96 -8.78
N HIS A 119 20.17 25.61 -9.39
CA HIS A 119 18.77 25.17 -9.40
C HIS A 119 18.62 23.89 -10.23
N TYR A 120 19.16 22.77 -9.76
CA TYR A 120 18.72 21.48 -10.24
C TYR A 120 17.40 21.17 -9.52
N ASP A 121 16.29 21.44 -10.21
CA ASP A 121 15.03 20.76 -9.95
C ASP A 121 15.33 19.27 -10.23
N THR A 122 15.73 18.52 -9.20
CA THR A 122 16.20 17.12 -9.36
C THR A 122 15.10 16.20 -9.86
N LEU A 123 13.85 16.67 -9.85
CA LEU A 123 12.71 16.02 -10.46
C LEU A 123 12.33 16.75 -11.76
N ILE A 124 12.42 16.04 -12.87
CA ILE A 124 12.00 16.56 -14.18
C ILE A 124 10.51 16.85 -14.16
N LYS A 125 10.12 18.04 -14.60
CA LYS A 125 8.72 18.45 -14.70
C LYS A 125 8.12 17.91 -16.00
N ILE A 126 7.38 16.81 -15.91
CA ILE A 126 6.71 16.16 -17.06
C ILE A 126 5.81 17.15 -17.83
N LYS A 127 5.21 18.13 -17.15
CA LYS A 127 4.44 19.22 -17.80
C LYS A 127 5.22 20.04 -18.84
N ARG A 128 6.56 19.94 -18.87
CA ARG A 128 7.42 20.61 -19.85
C ARG A 128 7.77 19.73 -21.06
N MET A 129 7.31 18.49 -21.08
CA MET A 129 7.60 17.50 -22.12
C MET A 129 6.34 17.28 -22.97
N PRO A 130 6.18 18.01 -24.09
CA PRO A 130 4.93 17.97 -24.86
C PRO A 130 4.63 16.61 -25.51
N TRP A 131 5.63 15.73 -25.63
CA TRP A 131 5.47 14.37 -26.14
C TRP A 131 5.00 13.37 -25.07
N ILE A 132 4.96 13.76 -23.78
CA ILE A 132 4.29 12.95 -22.76
C ILE A 132 2.84 13.42 -22.66
N VAL A 133 1.90 12.54 -22.96
CA VAL A 133 0.46 12.83 -22.84
C VAL A 133 0.17 13.21 -21.38
N SER A 134 -0.72 14.16 -21.15
CA SER A 134 -1.15 14.54 -19.80
C SER A 134 -2.67 14.57 -19.72
N PRO A 135 -3.28 13.90 -18.74
CA PRO A 135 -4.73 13.96 -18.55
C PRO A 135 -5.21 15.39 -18.22
N SER A 136 -4.33 16.27 -17.74
CA SER A 136 -4.66 17.66 -17.46
C SER A 136 -4.83 18.54 -18.72
N THR A 137 -4.27 18.12 -19.85
CA THR A 137 -4.35 18.86 -21.11
C THR A 137 -5.44 18.28 -22.01
N ASP A 138 -5.54 16.96 -22.05
CA ASP A 138 -6.58 16.25 -22.77
C ASP A 138 -6.76 14.86 -22.15
N GLU A 139 -7.83 14.69 -21.38
CA GLU A 139 -8.13 13.44 -20.70
C GLU A 139 -8.44 12.32 -21.70
N ALA A 140 -9.08 12.62 -22.83
CA ALA A 140 -9.46 11.61 -23.81
C ALA A 140 -8.23 10.93 -24.42
N ASN A 141 -7.18 11.71 -24.69
CA ASN A 141 -5.90 11.20 -25.17
C ASN A 141 -5.11 10.40 -24.13
N ALA A 142 -5.38 10.60 -22.83
CA ALA A 142 -4.75 9.86 -21.75
C ALA A 142 -5.47 8.55 -21.41
N ARG A 143 -6.65 8.27 -21.98
CA ARG A 143 -7.39 7.03 -21.75
C ARG A 143 -6.73 5.86 -22.48
N VAL A 144 -6.85 4.67 -21.89
CA VAL A 144 -6.32 3.42 -22.47
C VAL A 144 -7.29 2.87 -23.51
N CYS A 145 -8.58 2.88 -23.21
CA CYS A 145 -9.66 2.40 -24.08
C CYS A 145 -10.86 3.35 -24.02
N HIS A 146 -11.82 3.13 -24.91
CA HIS A 146 -13.05 3.93 -24.97
C HIS A 146 -13.97 3.63 -23.77
N GLU A 147 -14.82 4.59 -23.41
CA GLU A 147 -15.71 4.46 -22.23
C GLU A 147 -16.66 3.26 -22.35
N GLN A 148 -17.09 2.93 -23.57
CA GLN A 148 -18.00 1.83 -23.88
C GLN A 148 -17.30 0.48 -24.05
N ASP A 149 -15.96 0.44 -23.94
CA ASP A 149 -15.21 -0.81 -23.99
C ASP A 149 -15.51 -1.65 -22.73
N THR A 150 -15.86 -2.92 -22.91
CA THR A 150 -16.19 -3.83 -21.80
C THR A 150 -14.98 -4.17 -20.93
N GLU A 151 -13.77 -4.01 -21.48
CA GLU A 151 -12.51 -4.21 -20.76
C GLU A 151 -12.00 -2.91 -20.09
N ASN A 152 -12.81 -1.84 -20.08
CA ASN A 152 -12.46 -0.59 -19.42
C ASN A 152 -12.52 -0.69 -17.88
N TRP A 153 -11.66 0.09 -17.21
CA TRP A 153 -11.56 0.13 -15.76
C TRP A 153 -11.69 1.55 -15.22
N HIS A 154 -12.59 1.73 -14.25
CA HIS A 154 -12.62 2.94 -13.42
C HIS A 154 -11.71 2.73 -12.21
N VAL A 155 -10.57 3.42 -12.20
CA VAL A 155 -9.54 3.26 -11.18
C VAL A 155 -9.46 4.52 -10.30
N GLN A 156 -9.47 4.33 -8.99
CA GLN A 156 -9.23 5.39 -8.01
C GLN A 156 -8.06 5.02 -7.10
N VAL A 157 -7.10 5.94 -6.94
CA VAL A 157 -5.90 5.72 -6.13
C VAL A 157 -6.14 6.18 -4.69
N PHE A 158 -5.82 5.31 -3.72
CA PHE A 158 -5.95 5.58 -2.29
C PHE A 158 -4.58 5.52 -1.59
N ARG A 159 -4.44 6.23 -0.47
CA ARG A 159 -3.19 6.27 0.31
C ARG A 159 -3.43 6.28 1.82
N SER A 160 -2.37 5.95 2.55
CA SER A 160 -2.18 6.20 3.98
C SER A 160 -0.92 7.03 4.13
N ILE A 161 -1.06 8.34 4.30
CA ILE A 161 0.07 9.27 4.30
C ILE A 161 -0.29 10.57 5.03
N ASP A 162 0.71 11.25 5.60
CA ASP A 162 0.48 12.51 6.31
C ASP A 162 1.31 13.68 5.74
N SER A 163 0.99 14.90 6.18
CA SER A 163 1.72 16.12 5.86
C SER A 163 3.19 16.11 6.30
N GLY A 164 3.59 15.19 7.17
CA GLY A 164 4.99 14.91 7.51
C GLY A 164 5.74 14.28 6.34
N SER A 165 5.07 13.44 5.56
CA SER A 165 5.63 12.64 4.47
C SER A 165 5.49 13.26 3.07
N VAL A 166 4.61 14.25 2.91
CA VAL A 166 4.38 14.93 1.61
C VAL A 166 4.47 16.45 1.68
N LYS A 167 4.71 17.06 0.52
CA LYS A 167 4.51 18.50 0.27
C LYS A 167 3.29 18.67 -0.64
N GLY A 168 2.45 19.66 -0.36
CA GLY A 168 1.28 19.99 -1.21
C GLY A 168 -0.07 19.81 -0.51
N PHE A 169 -0.12 19.22 0.68
CA PHE A 169 -1.35 19.22 1.49
C PHE A 169 -1.76 20.65 1.88
N PRO A 170 -3.07 20.93 1.92
CA PRO A 170 -3.59 22.24 2.28
C PRO A 170 -3.16 22.65 3.69
N LYS A 171 -2.99 23.97 3.87
CA LYS A 171 -2.55 24.53 5.16
C LYS A 171 -3.73 24.69 6.12
N LEU A 172 -4.86 25.19 5.61
CA LEU A 172 -6.07 25.47 6.36
C LEU A 172 -6.83 24.17 6.65
N VAL A 173 -7.41 24.09 7.85
CA VAL A 173 -8.17 22.91 8.30
C VAL A 173 -9.41 22.68 7.43
N GLN A 174 -10.12 23.76 7.07
CA GLN A 174 -11.32 23.70 6.24
C GLN A 174 -11.04 23.13 4.83
N GLU A 175 -9.94 23.57 4.21
CA GLU A 175 -9.48 23.04 2.91
C GLU A 175 -9.03 21.58 3.00
N ALA A 176 -8.40 21.20 4.12
CA ALA A 176 -8.01 19.80 4.36
C ALA A 176 -9.25 18.90 4.49
N GLN A 177 -10.25 19.35 5.23
CA GLN A 177 -11.51 18.63 5.42
C GLN A 177 -12.32 18.51 4.12
N SER A 178 -12.35 19.55 3.28
CA SER A 178 -13.02 19.47 1.97
C SER A 178 -12.35 18.48 1.01
N GLN A 179 -11.08 18.17 1.24
CA GLN A 179 -10.32 17.11 0.54
C GLN A 179 -10.35 15.76 1.28
N ASN A 180 -11.23 15.58 2.26
CA ASN A 180 -11.36 14.36 3.09
C ASN A 180 -10.10 14.01 3.91
N LEU A 181 -9.23 14.98 4.20
CA LEU A 181 -8.09 14.79 5.09
C LEU A 181 -8.51 14.96 6.55
N VAL A 182 -8.01 14.08 7.42
CA VAL A 182 -8.20 14.17 8.87
C VAL A 182 -7.13 15.06 9.46
N CYS A 183 -7.52 16.05 10.27
CA CYS A 183 -6.59 16.89 11.00
C CYS A 183 -6.41 16.37 12.43
N ALA A 184 -5.20 15.94 12.80
CA ALA A 184 -4.89 15.44 14.13
C ALA A 184 -3.44 15.76 14.52
N LYS A 185 -3.20 16.17 15.77
CA LYS A 185 -1.85 16.43 16.32
C LYS A 185 -0.98 17.30 15.38
N ASN A 186 -1.55 18.39 14.85
CA ASN A 186 -0.91 19.30 13.87
C ASN A 186 -0.56 18.70 12.50
N LEU A 187 -0.97 17.47 12.22
CA LEU A 187 -0.81 16.81 10.94
C LEU A 187 -2.13 16.79 10.17
N LYS A 188 -2.01 16.83 8.84
CA LYS A 188 -3.09 16.49 7.91
C LYS A 188 -2.82 15.07 7.43
N ILE A 189 -3.80 14.19 7.59
CA ILE A 189 -3.66 12.74 7.41
C ILE A 189 -4.65 12.30 6.34
N ASP A 190 -4.12 11.73 5.27
CA ASP A 190 -4.87 10.95 4.29
C ASP A 190 -4.97 9.51 4.80
N ARG A 191 -6.20 9.03 4.98
CA ARG A 191 -6.53 7.65 5.37
C ARG A 191 -7.49 7.01 4.38
N SER A 192 -7.42 7.43 3.13
CA SER A 192 -8.34 7.01 2.07
C SER A 192 -8.29 5.50 1.81
N ILE A 193 -7.17 4.80 2.07
CA ILE A 193 -7.14 3.32 2.03
C ILE A 193 -8.15 2.74 3.03
N HIS A 194 -8.14 3.22 4.27
CA HIS A 194 -9.07 2.75 5.31
C HIS A 194 -10.52 3.04 4.90
N SER A 195 -10.80 4.26 4.45
CA SER A 195 -12.13 4.66 3.98
C SER A 195 -12.63 3.81 2.80
N ALA A 196 -11.75 3.49 1.85
CA ALA A 196 -12.06 2.67 0.69
C ALA A 196 -12.42 1.22 1.10
N TYR A 197 -11.63 0.62 1.99
CA TYR A 197 -11.93 -0.70 2.55
C TYR A 197 -13.30 -0.73 3.25
N VAL A 198 -13.58 0.25 4.12
CA VAL A 198 -14.88 0.35 4.81
C VAL A 198 -16.03 0.47 3.81
N LYS A 199 -15.87 1.32 2.79
CA LYS A 199 -16.89 1.49 1.74
C LYS A 199 -17.13 0.18 0.97
N ALA A 200 -16.06 -0.51 0.56
CA ALA A 200 -16.15 -1.78 -0.17
C ALA A 200 -16.84 -2.88 0.66
N ILE A 201 -16.51 -3.00 1.95
CA ILE A 201 -17.16 -3.93 2.86
C ILE A 201 -18.65 -3.61 2.99
N ARG A 202 -18.99 -2.34 3.20
CA ARG A 202 -20.38 -1.90 3.36
C ARG A 202 -21.21 -2.09 2.08
N SER A 203 -20.62 -1.95 0.90
CA SER A 203 -21.32 -2.18 -0.38
C SER A 203 -21.40 -3.65 -0.79
N ALA A 204 -20.61 -4.55 -0.18
CA ALA A 204 -20.58 -5.96 -0.55
C ALA A 204 -21.96 -6.62 -0.43
N GLN A 205 -22.35 -7.35 -1.49
CA GLN A 205 -23.65 -8.01 -1.61
C GLN A 205 -23.57 -9.54 -1.43
N HIS A 206 -22.50 -10.18 -1.92
CA HIS A 206 -22.41 -11.64 -2.05
C HIS A 206 -21.28 -12.27 -1.21
N PHE A 207 -20.04 -11.83 -1.40
CA PHE A 207 -18.92 -12.33 -0.62
C PHE A 207 -17.80 -11.29 -0.56
N ILE A 208 -16.84 -11.53 0.34
CA ILE A 208 -15.59 -10.80 0.44
C ILE A 208 -14.45 -11.83 0.49
N TYR A 209 -13.39 -11.58 -0.27
CA TYR A 209 -12.15 -12.36 -0.25
C TYR A 209 -11.00 -11.43 0.12
N ILE A 210 -10.20 -11.81 1.12
CA ILE A 210 -9.07 -11.03 1.62
C ILE A 210 -7.85 -11.94 1.68
N GLU A 211 -6.79 -11.53 1.01
CA GLU A 211 -5.42 -11.98 1.28
C GLU A 211 -4.67 -10.81 1.92
N ASN A 212 -4.07 -11.03 3.10
CA ASN A 212 -3.31 -9.98 3.77
C ASN A 212 -2.21 -10.55 4.66
N GLN A 213 -1.11 -9.83 4.81
CA GLN A 213 -0.03 -10.22 5.73
C GLN A 213 -0.46 -10.10 7.20
N TYR A 214 -1.36 -9.17 7.51
CA TYR A 214 -1.87 -8.95 8.87
C TYR A 214 -3.39 -8.80 8.88
N PHE A 215 -4.01 -9.31 9.93
CA PHE A 215 -5.44 -9.12 10.17
C PHE A 215 -5.70 -8.74 11.64
N ILE A 216 -5.51 -7.46 11.95
CA ILE A 216 -5.62 -6.90 13.31
C ILE A 216 -6.36 -5.57 13.23
N GLY A 217 -7.31 -5.34 14.15
CA GLY A 217 -8.01 -4.08 14.22
C GLY A 217 -9.23 -4.10 15.12
N SER A 218 -9.89 -2.95 15.18
CA SER A 218 -11.09 -2.70 15.95
C SER A 218 -10.90 -2.97 17.44
N SER A 219 -9.75 -2.55 18.01
CA SER A 219 -9.41 -2.84 19.41
C SER A 219 -10.43 -2.35 20.41
N PHE A 220 -11.13 -1.25 20.11
CA PHE A 220 -12.22 -0.74 20.95
C PHE A 220 -13.37 -1.74 21.15
N CYS A 221 -13.50 -2.76 20.29
CA CYS A 221 -14.46 -3.86 20.42
C CYS A 221 -13.89 -5.12 21.11
N TRP A 222 -12.60 -5.18 21.43
CA TRP A 222 -12.00 -6.36 22.08
C TRP A 222 -12.46 -6.49 23.54
N HIS A 223 -12.50 -7.71 24.06
CA HIS A 223 -12.86 -7.97 25.47
C HIS A 223 -11.89 -7.34 26.47
N SER A 224 -10.62 -7.26 26.10
CA SER A 224 -9.54 -6.64 26.87
C SER A 224 -8.68 -5.77 25.95
N HIS A 225 -7.78 -4.95 26.49
CA HIS A 225 -6.83 -4.16 25.70
C HIS A 225 -7.48 -3.17 24.70
N LYS A 226 -8.63 -2.59 25.07
CA LYS A 226 -9.42 -1.71 24.19
C LYS A 226 -8.70 -0.45 23.70
N ASN A 227 -7.74 0.05 24.49
CA ASN A 227 -7.04 1.31 24.24
C ASN A 227 -5.64 1.10 23.64
N THR A 228 -5.40 -0.01 22.93
CA THR A 228 -4.12 -0.32 22.28
C THR A 228 -3.84 0.50 21.03
N GLY A 229 -4.84 1.20 20.49
CA GLY A 229 -4.72 2.08 19.33
C GLY A 229 -4.83 1.37 17.97
N ALA A 230 -5.23 0.09 17.96
CA ALA A 230 -5.57 -0.63 16.73
C ALA A 230 -7.01 -0.29 16.27
N ASP A 231 -7.27 1.00 16.08
CA ASP A 231 -8.63 1.55 15.94
C ASP A 231 -9.20 1.47 14.52
N ASN A 232 -8.54 0.75 13.61
CA ASN A 232 -9.09 0.57 12.26
C ASN A 232 -10.39 -0.25 12.31
N LEU A 233 -11.34 0.11 11.44
CA LEU A 233 -12.69 -0.48 11.45
C LEU A 233 -12.82 -1.81 10.69
N ILE A 234 -11.74 -2.35 10.10
CA ILE A 234 -11.87 -3.42 9.10
C ILE A 234 -12.48 -4.70 9.71
N PRO A 235 -11.98 -5.23 10.84
CA PRO A 235 -12.61 -6.41 11.46
C PRO A 235 -14.06 -6.19 11.87
N VAL A 236 -14.39 -5.06 12.52
CA VAL A 236 -15.77 -4.82 12.98
C VAL A 236 -16.75 -4.62 11.82
N GLU A 237 -16.34 -3.96 10.73
CA GLU A 237 -17.21 -3.79 9.55
C GLU A 237 -17.51 -5.12 8.87
N LEU A 238 -16.55 -6.06 8.82
CA LEU A 238 -16.78 -7.41 8.33
C LEU A 238 -17.79 -8.16 9.21
N ALA A 239 -17.60 -8.12 10.54
CA ALA A 239 -18.51 -8.76 11.49
C ALA A 239 -19.94 -8.19 11.38
N LEU A 240 -20.07 -6.85 11.33
CA LEU A 240 -21.37 -6.18 11.17
C LEU A 240 -22.02 -6.50 9.82
N LYS A 241 -21.24 -6.58 8.73
CA LYS A 241 -21.74 -6.99 7.42
C LYS A 241 -22.30 -8.41 7.47
N ILE A 242 -21.56 -9.36 8.05
CA ILE A 242 -22.02 -10.75 8.21
C ILE A 242 -23.30 -10.79 9.05
N ALA A 243 -23.31 -10.14 10.21
CA ALA A 243 -24.47 -10.09 11.10
C ALA A 243 -25.72 -9.51 10.39
N SER A 244 -25.54 -8.45 9.57
CA SER A 244 -26.63 -7.86 8.80
C SER A 244 -27.21 -8.84 7.76
N LYS A 245 -26.35 -9.65 7.12
CA LYS A 245 -26.74 -10.64 6.11
C LYS A 245 -27.44 -11.84 6.75
N ILE A 246 -26.95 -12.29 7.91
CA ILE A 246 -27.63 -13.32 8.74
C ILE A 246 -29.03 -12.84 9.12
N LYS A 247 -29.16 -11.62 9.65
CA LYS A 247 -30.47 -11.05 10.03
C LYS A 247 -31.43 -10.97 8.84
N ALA A 248 -30.91 -10.64 7.65
CA ALA A 248 -31.68 -10.59 6.42
C ALA A 248 -31.92 -11.97 5.76
N LYS A 249 -31.43 -13.07 6.36
CA LYS A 249 -31.47 -14.43 5.79
C LYS A 249 -30.88 -14.51 4.38
N GLN A 250 -29.83 -13.72 4.10
CA GLN A 250 -29.15 -13.68 2.81
C GLN A 250 -27.84 -14.47 2.88
N ARG A 251 -27.55 -15.26 1.83
CA ARG A 251 -26.26 -15.95 1.70
C ARG A 251 -25.14 -14.91 1.56
N PHE A 252 -24.16 -14.99 2.45
CA PHE A 252 -22.97 -14.14 2.40
C PHE A 252 -21.79 -14.87 3.02
N ALA A 253 -20.59 -14.74 2.44
CA ALA A 253 -19.38 -15.37 2.95
C ALA A 253 -18.22 -14.38 2.98
N VAL A 254 -17.34 -14.53 3.97
CA VAL A 254 -16.08 -13.81 4.06
C VAL A 254 -14.96 -14.85 4.18
N TYR A 255 -13.98 -14.77 3.28
CA TYR A 255 -12.82 -15.64 3.25
C TYR A 255 -11.58 -14.78 3.53
N ILE A 256 -10.80 -15.16 4.52
CA ILE A 256 -9.60 -14.43 4.94
C ILE A 256 -8.43 -15.41 4.92
N VAL A 257 -7.45 -15.11 4.08
CA VAL A 257 -6.18 -15.83 3.95
C VAL A 257 -5.09 -14.94 4.52
N ILE A 258 -4.39 -15.46 5.51
CA ILE A 258 -3.29 -14.82 6.23
C ILE A 258 -2.15 -15.81 6.37
N PRO A 259 -0.89 -15.35 6.50
CA PRO A 259 0.22 -16.26 6.71
C PRO A 259 0.05 -17.05 8.01
N MET A 260 0.63 -18.24 8.07
CA MET A 260 0.60 -19.09 9.27
C MET A 260 1.13 -18.36 10.51
N TRP A 261 2.14 -17.53 10.32
CA TRP A 261 2.62 -16.52 11.25
C TRP A 261 3.27 -15.36 10.47
N PRO A 262 3.36 -14.15 11.05
CA PRO A 262 4.15 -13.07 10.49
C PRO A 262 5.62 -13.47 10.30
N GLU A 263 6.23 -13.04 9.20
CA GLU A 263 7.63 -13.35 8.86
C GLU A 263 8.60 -13.11 10.03
N GLY A 264 9.52 -14.06 10.23
CA GLY A 264 10.51 -14.07 11.31
C GLY A 264 10.49 -15.36 12.13
N ILE A 265 11.31 -15.39 13.19
CA ILE A 265 11.37 -16.53 14.10
C ILE A 265 10.09 -16.53 14.98
N PRO A 266 9.24 -17.58 14.95
CA PRO A 266 7.91 -17.55 15.55
C PRO A 266 7.91 -17.40 17.08
N THR A 267 8.99 -17.82 17.73
CA THR A 267 9.15 -17.74 19.20
C THR A 267 9.59 -16.36 19.69
N THR A 268 9.89 -15.42 18.79
CA THR A 268 10.29 -14.06 19.19
C THR A 268 9.11 -13.29 19.76
N ALA A 269 9.41 -12.39 20.71
CA ALA A 269 8.39 -11.56 21.36
C ALA A 269 7.57 -10.73 20.37
N ALA A 270 8.18 -10.25 19.29
CA ALA A 270 7.49 -9.48 18.25
C ALA A 270 6.44 -10.32 17.51
N VAL A 271 6.82 -11.50 17.01
CA VAL A 271 5.88 -12.40 16.30
C VAL A 271 4.77 -12.87 17.23
N GLN A 272 5.11 -13.27 18.47
CA GLN A 272 4.13 -13.67 19.48
C GLN A 272 3.14 -12.56 19.82
N GLN A 273 3.58 -11.30 19.90
CA GLN A 273 2.67 -10.17 20.14
C GLN A 273 1.71 -9.94 18.98
N ILE A 274 2.18 -10.05 17.74
CA ILE A 274 1.30 -9.90 16.56
C ILE A 274 0.24 -11.02 16.55
N LEU A 275 0.67 -12.26 16.79
CA LEU A 275 -0.25 -13.41 16.89
C LEU A 275 -1.26 -13.24 18.03
N PHE A 276 -0.84 -12.72 19.18
CA PHE A 276 -1.74 -12.40 20.30
C PHE A 276 -2.85 -11.42 19.88
N TRP A 277 -2.50 -10.32 19.20
CA TRP A 277 -3.49 -9.34 18.73
C TRP A 277 -4.43 -9.91 17.66
N GLN A 278 -3.94 -10.83 16.83
CA GLN A 278 -4.74 -11.47 15.78
C GLN A 278 -5.81 -12.43 16.34
N VAL A 279 -5.62 -12.98 17.54
CA VAL A 279 -6.63 -13.86 18.19
C VAL A 279 -7.70 -13.06 18.95
N LEU A 280 -7.40 -11.81 19.33
CA LEU A 280 -8.32 -10.95 20.09
C LEU A 280 -9.41 -10.27 19.24
N LEU A 281 -9.61 -10.71 17.99
CA LEU A 281 -10.57 -10.10 17.06
C LEU A 281 -11.99 -10.00 17.64
N PRO A 282 -12.79 -9.01 17.20
CA PRO A 282 -14.15 -8.84 17.67
C PRO A 282 -14.96 -10.13 17.49
N THR A 283 -15.52 -10.65 18.58
CA THR A 283 -16.48 -11.76 18.58
C THR A 283 -17.89 -11.25 18.46
#